data_AF-A0A0F8Y7F4-F1
#
_entry.id   AF-A0A0F8Y7F4-F1
#
_cell.length_a   1.000
_cell.length_b   1.000
_cell.length_c   1.000
_cell.angle_alpha   90.00
_cell.angle_beta   90.00
_cell.angle_gamma   90.00
#
_symmetry.space_group_name_H-M   'P 1'
#
loop_
_entity.id
_entity.type
_entity.pdbx_description
1 polymer ?
#
loop_
_entity_poly.entity_id
_entity_poly.type
_entity_poly.pdbx_seq_one_letter_code
_entity_poly.pdbx_strand_id
1 'polypeptide(L)'
;FLAASGRIALADVTIDCRNEFAAVMVISLDGLALADSRSVLIQAMTQERPYGFRAAGGRIADLGEAPFGVRKIAATVTLKLTGTTPAKVTALDENGYARKDPVPATAGASGLTIHLLPDALYHVVKR
;
A
#
# COMPACT_ATOMS: atom_id res chain seq x y z
N PHE A 1 -0.87 14.89 3.53
CA PHE A 1 0.52 14.95 3.03
C PHE A 1 1.31 13.84 3.68
N LEU A 2 1.64 12.76 2.94
CA LEU A 2 2.37 11.62 3.53
C LEU A 2 3.88 11.85 3.49
N ALA A 3 4.41 12.31 2.35
CA ALA A 3 5.83 12.64 2.22
C ALA A 3 6.33 13.66 3.28
N ALA A 4 5.49 14.63 3.66
CA ALA A 4 5.84 15.63 4.67
C ALA A 4 5.89 15.08 6.10
N SER A 5 5.19 13.97 6.37
CA SER A 5 5.17 13.34 7.69
C SER A 5 6.41 12.49 7.98
N GLY A 6 7.24 12.23 6.96
CA GLY A 6 8.38 11.33 7.06
C GLY A 6 7.95 9.91 7.45
N ARG A 7 8.75 9.26 8.30
CA ARG A 7 8.46 7.91 8.81
C ARG A 7 7.34 7.96 9.86
N ILE A 8 6.23 7.28 9.59
CA ILE A 8 5.09 7.16 10.50
C ILE A 8 5.17 5.82 11.22
N ALA A 9 5.45 5.84 12.53
CA ALA A 9 5.51 4.64 13.36
C ALA A 9 4.23 4.51 14.21
N LEU A 10 3.49 3.42 14.01
CA LEU A 10 2.31 3.02 14.78
C LEU A 10 2.67 1.81 15.66
N ALA A 11 1.72 1.28 16.45
CA ALA A 11 1.95 0.12 17.33
C ALA A 11 2.50 -1.08 16.55
N ASP A 12 1.78 -1.53 15.50
CA ASP A 12 2.10 -2.76 14.76
C ASP A 12 2.67 -2.51 13.36
N VAL A 13 2.70 -1.26 12.90
CA VAL A 13 3.06 -0.91 11.53
C VAL A 13 3.97 0.30 11.51
N THR A 14 4.93 0.33 10.60
CA THR A 14 5.62 1.55 10.19
C THR A 14 5.39 1.81 8.71
N ILE A 15 5.08 3.05 8.33
CA ILE A 15 4.88 3.47 6.94
C ILE A 15 5.91 4.55 6.61
N ASP A 16 6.63 4.36 5.51
CA ASP A 16 7.48 5.38 4.88
C ASP A 16 6.97 5.58 3.45
N CYS A 17 6.52 6.79 3.11
CA CYS A 17 5.91 7.07 1.82
C CYS A 17 6.46 8.39 1.26
N ARG A 18 6.99 8.34 0.04
CA ARG A 18 7.54 9.50 -0.68
C ARG A 18 6.53 10.16 -1.62
N ASN A 19 5.30 9.64 -1.70
CA ASN A 19 4.22 10.29 -2.45
C ASN A 19 3.69 11.49 -1.63
N GLU A 20 3.51 12.63 -2.30
CA GLU A 20 2.94 13.83 -1.66
C GLU A 20 1.54 13.56 -1.08
N PHE A 21 0.70 12.89 -1.87
CA PHE A 21 -0.62 12.42 -1.50
C PHE A 21 -0.73 10.91 -1.69
N ALA A 22 -1.10 10.23 -0.61
CA ALA A 22 -1.48 8.83 -0.63
C ALA A 22 -2.40 8.51 0.56
N ALA A 23 -3.02 7.35 0.49
CA ALA A 23 -3.62 6.65 1.60
C ALA A 23 -3.01 5.25 1.62
N VAL A 24 -2.52 4.83 2.79
CA VAL A 24 -1.96 3.49 3.01
C VAL A 24 -2.75 2.85 4.14
N MET A 25 -3.41 1.73 3.83
CA MET A 25 -4.20 0.95 4.75
C MET A 25 -3.53 -0.40 4.97
N VAL A 26 -3.48 -0.86 6.22
CA VAL A 26 -2.99 -2.19 6.59
C VAL A 26 -4.10 -2.87 7.38
N ILE A 27 -4.59 -3.98 6.84
CA ILE A 27 -5.86 -4.58 7.20
C ILE A 27 -5.65 -6.06 7.51
N SER A 28 -6.09 -6.50 8.69
CA SER A 28 -6.19 -7.91 9.01
C SER A 28 -7.36 -8.53 8.27
N LEU A 29 -7.13 -9.64 7.55
CA LEU A 29 -8.15 -10.38 6.81
C LEU A 29 -8.69 -11.59 7.59
N ASP A 30 -8.12 -11.89 8.75
CA ASP A 30 -8.50 -13.04 9.59
C ASP A 30 -9.09 -12.64 10.95
N GLY A 31 -9.28 -11.33 11.18
CA GLY A 31 -9.89 -10.79 12.40
C GLY A 31 -8.95 -10.77 13.61
N LEU A 32 -7.69 -11.20 13.45
CA LEU A 32 -6.67 -11.11 14.50
C LEU A 32 -6.05 -9.71 14.53
N ALA A 33 -5.43 -9.35 15.65
CA ALA A 33 -4.56 -8.17 15.73
C ALA A 33 -3.46 -8.23 14.66
N LEU A 34 -3.03 -7.09 14.13
CA LEU A 34 -2.08 -7.03 13.02
C LEU A 34 -0.75 -7.75 13.31
N ALA A 35 -0.27 -7.68 14.56
CA ALA A 35 0.95 -8.35 14.97
C ALA A 35 0.86 -9.89 14.87
N ASP A 36 -0.34 -10.46 15.05
CA ASP A 36 -0.60 -11.91 15.10
C ASP A 36 -1.29 -12.45 13.84
N SER A 37 -1.80 -11.57 12.98
CA SER A 37 -2.52 -11.94 11.76
C SER A 37 -1.65 -12.77 10.82
N ARG A 38 -2.24 -13.82 10.25
CA ARG A 38 -1.65 -14.71 9.24
C ARG A 38 -2.00 -14.28 7.82
N SER A 39 -2.89 -13.31 7.68
CA SER A 39 -3.38 -12.82 6.40
C SER A 39 -3.63 -11.32 6.48
N VAL A 40 -2.69 -10.52 5.95
CA VAL A 40 -2.78 -9.06 5.97
C VAL A 40 -2.89 -8.51 4.55
N LEU A 41 -3.85 -7.62 4.32
CA LEU A 41 -3.95 -6.81 3.11
C LEU A 41 -3.29 -5.45 3.35
N ILE A 42 -2.39 -5.06 2.46
CA ILE A 42 -1.88 -3.70 2.36
C ILE A 42 -2.50 -3.09 1.11
N GLN A 43 -3.18 -1.97 1.27
CA GLN A 43 -3.72 -1.18 0.16
C GLN A 43 -3.05 0.20 0.16
N ALA A 44 -2.46 0.58 -0.97
CA ALA A 44 -1.85 1.88 -1.14
C ALA A 44 -2.41 2.56 -2.40
N MET A 45 -3.03 3.72 -2.22
CA MET A 45 -3.55 4.53 -3.33
C MET A 45 -2.95 5.93 -3.23
N THR A 46 -2.44 6.43 -4.35
CA THR A 46 -1.83 7.76 -4.43
C THR A 46 -2.86 8.77 -4.92
N GLN A 47 -2.42 9.92 -5.43
CA GLN A 47 -3.30 10.85 -6.12
C GLN A 47 -3.99 10.15 -7.29
N GLU A 48 -5.30 9.99 -7.16
CA GLU A 48 -6.18 9.54 -8.23
C GLU A 48 -6.63 10.72 -9.09
N ARG A 49 -6.69 10.49 -10.40
CA ARG A 49 -7.28 11.42 -11.34
C ARG A 49 -8.05 10.63 -12.40
N PRO A 50 -9.36 10.81 -12.52
CA PRO A 50 -10.13 10.20 -13.61
C PRO A 50 -9.55 10.60 -14.96
N TYR A 51 -9.62 9.67 -15.92
CA TYR A 51 -9.24 9.98 -17.29
C TYR A 51 -10.14 11.09 -17.83
N GLY A 52 -9.54 12.10 -18.48
CA GLY A 52 -10.28 13.26 -18.99
C GLY A 52 -10.59 14.37 -17.98
N PHE A 53 -10.29 14.21 -16.69
CA PHE A 53 -10.53 15.26 -15.69
C PHE A 53 -9.86 16.58 -16.06
N ARG A 54 -10.62 17.68 -16.03
CA ARG A 54 -10.13 19.04 -16.29
C ARG A 54 -10.67 20.03 -15.27
N ALA A 55 -9.79 20.87 -14.76
CA ALA A 55 -10.14 22.01 -13.91
C ALA A 55 -9.40 23.27 -14.40
N ALA A 56 -10.09 24.40 -14.38
CA ALA A 56 -9.55 25.70 -14.77
C ALA A 56 -10.16 26.80 -13.89
N GLY A 57 -9.35 27.76 -13.44
CA GLY A 57 -9.84 28.89 -12.62
C GLY A 57 -10.54 28.48 -11.33
N GLY A 58 -10.09 27.39 -10.68
CA GLY A 58 -10.71 26.89 -9.44
C GLY A 58 -12.08 26.20 -9.64
N ARG A 59 -12.49 25.95 -10.89
CA ARG A 59 -13.72 25.22 -11.22
C ARG A 59 -13.40 23.93 -11.96
N ILE A 60 -14.14 22.87 -11.64
CA ILE A 60 -14.11 21.63 -12.41
C ILE A 60 -14.88 21.88 -13.70
N ALA A 61 -14.19 21.73 -14.83
CA ALA A 61 -14.78 21.83 -16.16
C ALA A 61 -15.21 20.47 -16.70
N ASP A 62 -14.58 19.39 -16.22
CA ASP A 62 -14.86 18.01 -16.59
C ASP A 62 -14.45 17.09 -15.44
N LEU A 63 -15.36 16.23 -15.01
CA LEU A 63 -15.08 15.26 -13.95
C LEU A 63 -14.22 14.10 -14.45
N GLY A 64 -14.20 13.86 -15.77
CA GLY A 64 -13.63 12.65 -16.35
C GLY A 64 -14.42 11.39 -15.94
N GLU A 65 -13.87 10.25 -16.32
CA GLU A 65 -14.46 8.94 -16.07
C GLU A 65 -13.38 7.87 -15.88
N ALA A 66 -13.81 6.63 -15.68
CA ALA A 66 -12.90 5.50 -15.64
C ALA A 66 -12.12 5.37 -16.98
N PRO A 67 -10.86 4.91 -16.97
CA PRO A 67 -10.12 4.44 -15.80
C PRO A 67 -9.53 5.56 -14.93
N PHE A 68 -9.30 5.27 -13.66
CA PHE A 68 -8.60 6.18 -12.75
C PHE A 68 -7.09 6.06 -12.94
N GLY A 69 -6.43 7.18 -13.25
CA GLY A 69 -4.98 7.26 -13.22
C GLY A 69 -4.48 7.46 -11.80
N VAL A 70 -3.54 6.62 -11.36
CA VAL A 70 -2.82 6.79 -10.09
C VAL A 70 -1.35 7.10 -10.36
N ARG A 71 -0.72 7.88 -9.49
CA ARG A 71 0.74 8.05 -9.51
C ARG A 71 1.41 6.77 -9.03
N LYS A 72 2.62 6.49 -9.54
CA LYS A 72 3.43 5.35 -9.09
C LYS A 72 3.64 5.41 -7.57
N ILE A 73 3.42 4.29 -6.91
CA ILE A 73 3.61 4.15 -5.47
C ILE A 73 5.11 4.17 -5.16
N ALA A 74 5.48 4.95 -4.16
CA ALA A 74 6.83 5.02 -3.61
C ALA A 74 6.73 4.90 -2.09
N ALA A 75 6.35 3.71 -1.63
CA ALA A 75 6.10 3.43 -0.22
C ALA A 75 6.73 2.12 0.24
N THR A 76 7.17 2.12 1.50
CA THR A 76 7.65 0.95 2.23
C THR A 76 6.79 0.78 3.47
N VAL A 77 6.35 -0.46 3.72
CA VAL A 77 5.55 -0.83 4.89
C VAL A 77 6.32 -1.86 5.70
N THR A 78 6.54 -1.60 6.98
CA THR A 78 7.10 -2.57 7.92
C THR A 78 6.00 -3.07 8.84
N LEU A 79 5.72 -4.37 8.80
CA LEU A 79 4.83 -5.04 9.75
C LEU A 79 5.65 -5.54 10.94
N LYS A 80 5.29 -5.11 12.16
CA LYS A 80 5.91 -5.54 13.42
C LYS A 80 5.22 -6.82 13.89
N LEU A 81 5.61 -7.94 13.29
CA LEU A 81 4.98 -9.24 13.49
C LEU A 81 5.54 -9.95 14.72
N THR A 82 4.71 -10.74 15.39
CA THR A 82 5.14 -11.66 16.45
C THR A 82 5.65 -12.97 15.85
N GLY A 83 6.78 -13.47 16.35
CA GLY A 83 7.37 -14.75 15.92
C GLY A 83 8.13 -14.71 14.59
N THR A 84 8.58 -15.88 14.13
CA THR A 84 9.51 -16.04 12.99
C THR A 84 8.90 -16.87 11.85
N THR A 85 7.60 -16.74 11.61
CA THR A 85 6.95 -17.49 10.52
C THR A 85 7.39 -16.91 9.16
N PRO A 86 7.82 -17.75 8.20
CA PRO A 86 8.07 -17.29 6.84
C PRO A 86 6.84 -16.58 6.28
N ALA A 87 7.03 -15.41 5.69
CA ALA A 87 5.94 -14.64 5.09
C ALA A 87 6.11 -14.60 3.56
N LYS A 88 5.03 -14.90 2.85
CA LYS A 88 4.92 -14.69 1.40
C LYS A 88 4.18 -13.39 1.14
N VAL A 89 4.78 -12.50 0.35
CA VAL A 89 4.14 -11.26 -0.12
C VAL A 89 3.76 -11.43 -1.58
N THR A 90 2.51 -11.13 -1.92
CA THR A 90 1.98 -11.24 -3.27
C THR A 90 1.31 -9.93 -3.64
N ALA A 91 1.75 -9.29 -4.73
CA ALA A 91 1.04 -8.16 -5.31
C ALA A 91 -0.21 -8.67 -6.03
N LEU A 92 -1.30 -7.91 -6.00
CA LEU A 92 -2.51 -8.21 -6.76
C LEU A 92 -2.72 -7.19 -7.89
N ASP A 93 -3.46 -7.58 -8.91
CA ASP A 93 -4.00 -6.67 -9.92
C ASP A 93 -5.21 -5.88 -9.36
N GLU A 94 -5.76 -4.98 -10.17
CA GLU A 94 -6.90 -4.14 -9.81
C GLU A 94 -8.17 -4.92 -9.45
N ASN A 95 -8.27 -6.19 -9.86
CA ASN A 95 -9.39 -7.08 -9.59
C ASN A 95 -9.11 -8.04 -8.40
N GLY A 96 -7.94 -7.92 -7.77
CA GLY A 96 -7.54 -8.73 -6.62
C GLY A 96 -6.94 -10.10 -6.98
N TYR A 97 -6.58 -10.35 -8.24
CA TYR A 97 -5.88 -11.58 -8.62
C TYR A 97 -4.38 -11.47 -8.40
N ALA A 98 -3.76 -12.59 -8.01
CA ALA A 98 -2.34 -12.65 -7.74
C ALA A 98 -1.50 -12.37 -9.00
N ARG A 99 -0.63 -11.37 -8.92
CA ARG A 99 0.44 -11.13 -9.90
C ARG A 99 1.60 -12.10 -9.68
N LYS A 100 2.42 -12.28 -10.72
CA LYS A 100 3.63 -13.12 -10.68
C LYS A 100 4.89 -12.33 -10.35
N ASP A 101 4.80 -11.00 -10.34
CA ASP A 101 5.94 -10.13 -10.07
C ASP A 101 6.47 -10.35 -8.64
N PRO A 102 7.79 -10.48 -8.45
CA PRO A 102 8.36 -10.61 -7.13
C PRO A 102 8.18 -9.29 -6.36
N VAL A 103 7.68 -9.38 -5.13
CA VAL A 103 7.58 -8.23 -4.22
C VAL A 103 8.82 -8.23 -3.32
N PRO A 104 9.67 -7.19 -3.37
CA PRO A 104 10.84 -7.12 -2.51
C PRO A 104 10.42 -6.99 -1.05
N ALA A 105 10.79 -7.99 -0.25
CA ALA A 105 10.53 -7.99 1.18
C ALA A 105 11.73 -8.55 1.96
N THR A 106 11.97 -8.01 3.14
CA THR A 106 13.09 -8.41 3.99
C THR A 106 12.59 -8.59 5.42
N ALA A 107 12.79 -9.79 5.96
CA ALA A 107 12.58 -10.07 7.37
C ALA A 107 13.78 -9.55 8.18
N GLY A 108 13.52 -8.90 9.30
CA GLY A 108 14.54 -8.42 10.22
C GLY A 108 14.03 -8.36 11.66
N ALA A 109 14.86 -7.86 12.57
CA ALA A 109 14.54 -7.80 14.00
C ALA A 109 13.26 -6.99 14.31
N SER A 110 12.91 -6.01 13.46
CA SER A 110 11.71 -5.18 13.59
C SER A 110 10.47 -5.74 12.87
N GLY A 111 10.54 -6.97 12.35
CA GLY A 111 9.47 -7.62 11.60
C GLY A 111 9.73 -7.68 10.08
N LEU A 112 8.69 -7.61 9.27
CA LEU A 112 8.74 -7.76 7.81
C LEU A 112 8.65 -6.39 7.12
N THR A 113 9.71 -5.99 6.42
CA THR A 113 9.71 -4.77 5.60
C THR A 113 9.39 -5.11 4.15
N ILE A 114 8.43 -4.41 3.57
CA ILE A 114 7.89 -4.67 2.23
C ILE A 114 8.01 -3.39 1.41
N HIS A 115 8.67 -3.48 0.27
CA HIS A 115 8.70 -2.41 -0.72
C HIS A 115 7.53 -2.60 -1.68
N LEU A 116 6.52 -1.73 -1.58
CA LEU A 116 5.33 -1.86 -2.41
C LEU A 116 5.71 -1.67 -3.88
N LEU A 117 5.14 -2.50 -4.75
CA LEU A 117 5.34 -2.35 -6.19
C LEU A 117 4.76 -1.00 -6.65
N PRO A 118 5.43 -0.29 -7.56
CA PRO A 118 5.03 1.05 -7.96
C PRO A 118 3.69 1.11 -8.70
N ASP A 119 3.19 -0.01 -9.20
CA ASP A 119 1.99 -0.14 -10.03
C ASP A 119 0.98 -1.16 -9.47
N ALA A 120 1.08 -1.55 -8.20
CA ALA A 120 0.13 -2.45 -7.56
C ALA A 120 -0.55 -1.75 -6.38
N LEU A 121 -1.87 -1.60 -6.44
CA LEU A 121 -2.65 -1.01 -5.36
C LEU A 121 -2.77 -1.92 -4.13
N TYR A 122 -2.63 -3.23 -4.33
CA TYR A 122 -2.90 -4.24 -3.31
C TYR A 122 -1.72 -5.20 -3.16
N HIS A 123 -1.39 -5.52 -1.92
CA HIS A 123 -0.44 -6.57 -1.56
C HIS A 123 -1.01 -7.41 -0.44
N VAL A 124 -0.96 -8.74 -0.58
CA VAL A 124 -1.35 -9.66 0.48
C VAL A 124 -0.12 -10.34 1.06
N VAL A 125 -0.04 -10.33 2.38
CA VAL A 125 0.97 -11.03 3.18
C VAL A 125 0.31 -12.27 3.78
N LYS A 126 0.87 -13.44 3.49
CA LYS A 126 0.48 -14.72 4.08
C LYS A 126 1.63 -15.30 4.88
N ARG A 127 1.34 -15.81 6.08
CA ARG A 127 2.30 -16.45 7.00
C ARG A 127 1.94 -17.90 7.26
#